data_AF-A0A2E8UMR5-F1
#
_entry.id   AF-A0A2E8UMR5-F1
#
_cell.length_a   1.000
_cell.length_b   1.000
_cell.length_c   1.000
_cell.angle_alpha   90.00
_cell.angle_beta   90.00
_cell.angle_gamma   90.00
#
_symmetry.space_group_name_H-M   'P 1'
#
loop_
_entity.id
_entity.type
_entity.pdbx_description
1 polymer ?
#
loop_
_entity_poly.entity_id
_entity_poly.type
_entity_poly.pdbx_seq_one_letter_code
_entity_poly.pdbx_strand_id
1 'polypeptide(L)'
;MSEHDQESDALFEFWAWVEENRLAVIVGVGVALIVGFSIYINRFNATQLVGEAGGALEGTNMAKMLNGSITPESYQAVYSGYPETSAGQRAWLIWARSLLDAGKYEEAQKQFEVFAARHGQSPMKAAADLGRAICLDEGGKTAEAKAAYEQIIIAHSNKPEIQYARLNLAAIFEEEGKTAEARDMLASASSFNPLAPVANRLAGDNLRILIAKYPELRPMTSPHGKPRDPNEPDSNATASESNGTDSSETPDKSRE
;
A
#
# COMPACT_ATOMS: atom_id res chain seq x y z
N MET A 1 -2.05 -59.68 -24.91
CA MET A 1 -1.42 -58.61 -25.69
C MET A 1 -1.01 -57.56 -24.70
N SER A 2 0.27 -57.51 -24.39
CA SER A 2 0.86 -56.71 -23.31
C SER A 2 0.92 -55.23 -23.73
N GLU A 3 0.74 -54.30 -22.80
CA GLU A 3 0.91 -52.83 -23.02
C GLU A 3 2.22 -52.50 -23.75
N HIS A 4 3.26 -53.31 -23.54
CA HIS A 4 4.58 -53.18 -24.15
C HIS A 4 4.59 -53.32 -25.69
N ASP A 5 3.66 -54.08 -26.27
CA ASP A 5 3.57 -54.26 -27.72
C ASP A 5 2.91 -53.02 -28.36
N GLN A 6 1.93 -52.42 -27.67
CA GLN A 6 1.16 -51.28 -28.14
C GLN A 6 1.96 -49.97 -28.10
N GLU A 7 2.80 -49.77 -27.07
CA GLU A 7 3.74 -48.64 -27.03
C GLU A 7 4.80 -48.72 -28.13
N SER A 8 5.28 -49.93 -28.43
CA SER A 8 6.30 -50.15 -29.46
C SER A 8 5.77 -49.79 -30.85
N ASP A 9 4.56 -50.26 -31.19
CA ASP A 9 3.91 -49.96 -32.46
C ASP A 9 3.65 -48.46 -32.65
N ALA A 10 3.17 -47.76 -31.61
CA ALA A 10 2.95 -46.32 -31.66
C ALA A 10 4.25 -45.53 -31.90
N LEU A 11 5.37 -45.96 -31.32
CA LEU A 11 6.68 -45.36 -31.55
C LEU A 11 7.18 -45.62 -32.98
N PHE A 12 6.99 -46.83 -33.52
CA PHE A 12 7.38 -47.14 -34.90
C PHE A 12 6.57 -46.34 -35.93
N GLU A 13 5.27 -46.20 -35.74
CA GLU A 13 4.41 -45.37 -36.59
C GLU A 13 4.80 -43.89 -36.52
N PHE A 14 5.08 -43.37 -35.32
CA PHE A 14 5.59 -42.00 -35.15
C PHE A 14 6.92 -41.78 -35.87
N TRP A 15 7.87 -42.72 -35.75
CA TRP A 15 9.16 -42.65 -36.44
C TRP A 15 9.02 -42.67 -37.96
N ALA A 16 8.15 -43.54 -38.50
CA ALA A 16 7.88 -43.58 -39.93
C ALA A 16 7.31 -42.25 -40.45
N TRP A 17 6.37 -41.66 -39.68
CA TRP A 17 5.82 -40.34 -40.01
C TRP A 17 6.87 -39.22 -39.95
N VAL A 18 7.79 -39.24 -38.97
CA VAL A 18 8.90 -38.27 -38.87
C VAL A 18 9.84 -38.39 -40.07
N GLU A 19 10.17 -39.61 -40.50
CA GLU A 19 11.02 -39.87 -41.66
C GLU A 19 10.38 -39.30 -42.94
N GLU A 20 9.06 -39.50 -43.11
CA GLU A 20 8.27 -38.97 -44.23
C GLU A 20 8.16 -37.44 -44.19
N ASN A 21 8.07 -36.85 -42.99
CA ASN A 21 7.87 -35.41 -42.77
C ASN A 21 9.14 -34.66 -42.30
N ARG A 22 10.33 -35.20 -42.55
CA ARG A 22 11.60 -34.74 -41.96
C ARG A 22 11.84 -33.23 -42.04
N LEU A 23 11.50 -32.59 -43.16
CA LEU A 23 11.73 -31.15 -43.36
C LEU A 23 10.79 -30.33 -42.48
N ALA A 24 9.52 -30.72 -42.38
CA ALA A 24 8.54 -30.06 -41.53
C ALA A 24 8.90 -30.21 -40.05
N VAL A 25 9.40 -31.38 -39.63
CA VAL A 25 9.87 -31.63 -38.26
C VAL A 25 11.10 -30.77 -37.94
N ILE A 26 12.10 -30.70 -38.82
CA ILE A 26 13.29 -29.87 -38.62
C ILE A 26 12.93 -28.38 -38.52
N VAL A 27 12.05 -27.89 -39.41
CA VAL A 27 11.58 -26.50 -39.38
C VAL A 27 10.80 -26.23 -38.09
N GLY A 28 9.92 -27.14 -37.68
CA GLY A 28 9.15 -27.02 -36.44
C GLY A 28 10.04 -26.94 -35.20
N VAL A 29 11.03 -27.82 -35.09
CA VAL A 29 12.02 -27.81 -33.99
C VAL A 29 12.86 -26.53 -34.04
N GLY A 30 13.32 -26.11 -35.22
CA GLY A 30 14.07 -24.87 -35.38
C GLY A 30 13.29 -23.63 -34.92
N VAL A 31 12.02 -23.52 -35.31
CA VAL A 31 11.13 -22.44 -34.86
C VAL A 31 10.93 -22.51 -33.34
N ALA A 32 10.68 -23.71 -32.78
CA ALA A 32 10.52 -23.87 -31.33
C ALA A 32 11.77 -23.45 -30.54
N LEU A 33 12.97 -23.78 -31.03
CA LEU A 33 14.23 -23.36 -30.41
C LEU A 33 14.43 -21.84 -30.49
N ILE A 34 14.14 -21.21 -31.63
CA ILE A 34 14.25 -19.74 -31.78
C ILE A 34 13.26 -19.03 -30.85
N VAL A 35 12.02 -19.52 -30.78
CA VAL A 35 10.99 -18.96 -29.88
C VAL A 35 11.40 -19.15 -28.41
N GLY A 36 11.84 -20.37 -28.04
CA GLY A 36 12.32 -20.66 -26.69
C GLY A 36 13.53 -19.81 -26.29
N PHE A 37 14.49 -19.66 -27.18
CA PHE A 37 15.68 -18.82 -26.97
C PHE A 37 15.33 -17.33 -26.86
N SER A 38 14.38 -16.85 -27.67
CA SER A 38 13.88 -15.48 -27.59
C SER A 38 13.16 -15.21 -26.26
N ILE A 39 12.33 -16.14 -25.79
CA ILE A 39 11.68 -16.05 -24.48
C ILE A 39 12.74 -16.06 -23.36
N TYR A 40 13.75 -16.93 -23.47
CA TYR A 40 14.84 -17.02 -22.50
C TYR A 40 15.63 -15.71 -22.41
N ILE A 41 16.08 -15.14 -23.54
CA ILE A 41 16.79 -13.85 -23.56
C ILE A 41 15.93 -12.75 -22.97
N ASN A 42 14.65 -12.66 -23.34
CA ASN A 42 13.75 -11.64 -22.80
C ASN A 42 13.58 -11.77 -21.28
N ARG A 43 13.45 -13.00 -20.77
CA ARG A 43 13.36 -13.30 -19.33
C ARG A 43 14.66 -12.99 -18.59
N PHE A 44 15.81 -13.32 -19.19
CA PHE A 44 17.12 -13.05 -18.62
C PHE A 44 17.39 -11.54 -18.54
N ASN A 45 17.17 -10.82 -19.63
CA ASN A 45 17.32 -9.36 -19.68
C ASN A 45 16.35 -8.65 -18.73
N ALA A 46 15.10 -9.13 -18.63
CA ALA A 46 14.13 -8.58 -17.69
C ALA A 46 14.57 -8.76 -16.22
N THR A 47 15.13 -9.92 -15.86
CA THR A 47 15.63 -10.16 -14.50
C THR A 47 16.80 -9.24 -14.15
N GLN A 48 17.74 -9.06 -15.07
CA GLN A 48 18.89 -8.16 -14.87
C GLN A 48 18.45 -6.70 -14.73
N LEU A 49 17.52 -6.25 -15.59
CA LEU A 49 16.97 -4.90 -15.53
C LEU A 49 16.28 -4.61 -14.18
N VAL A 50 15.55 -5.59 -13.64
CA VAL A 50 14.90 -5.46 -12.32
C VAL A 50 15.95 -5.36 -11.20
N GLY A 51 17.05 -6.11 -11.30
CA GLY A 51 18.17 -6.03 -10.36
C GLY A 51 18.87 -4.66 -10.39
N GLU A 52 19.17 -4.15 -11.57
CA GLU A 52 19.77 -2.81 -11.75
C GLU A 52 18.85 -1.71 -11.22
N ALA A 53 17.55 -1.76 -11.56
CA ALA A 53 16.58 -0.80 -11.08
C ALA A 53 16.47 -0.80 -9.54
N GLY A 54 16.47 -1.99 -8.94
CA GLY A 54 16.50 -2.16 -7.48
C GLY A 54 17.76 -1.57 -6.87
N GLY A 55 18.93 -1.86 -7.44
CA GLY A 55 20.21 -1.30 -7.00
C GLY A 55 20.27 0.23 -7.13
N ALA A 56 19.73 0.80 -8.20
CA ALA A 56 19.66 2.24 -8.40
C ALA A 56 18.77 2.92 -7.35
N LEU A 57 17.58 2.39 -7.09
CA LEU A 57 16.69 2.89 -6.04
C LEU A 57 17.34 2.79 -4.65
N GLU A 58 17.95 1.66 -4.34
CA GLU A 58 18.60 1.45 -3.05
C GLU A 58 19.81 2.38 -2.88
N GLY A 59 20.61 2.57 -3.92
CA GLY A 59 21.70 3.55 -3.95
C GLY A 59 21.21 4.96 -3.65
N THR A 60 20.08 5.38 -4.25
CA THR A 60 19.47 6.70 -3.93
C THR A 60 18.98 6.79 -2.49
N ASN A 61 18.37 5.74 -1.95
CA ASN A 61 17.92 5.71 -0.55
C ASN A 61 19.10 5.76 0.44
N MET A 62 20.17 5.03 0.15
CA MET A 62 21.40 5.05 0.94
C MET A 62 22.07 6.42 0.91
N ALA A 63 22.16 7.06 -0.26
CA ALA A 63 22.65 8.43 -0.36
C ALA A 63 21.82 9.41 0.48
N LYS A 64 20.49 9.27 0.48
CA LYS A 64 19.59 10.06 1.34
C LYS A 64 19.86 9.83 2.83
N MET A 65 20.08 8.58 3.23
CA MET A 65 20.39 8.25 4.63
C MET A 65 21.74 8.85 5.06
N LEU A 66 22.78 8.71 4.24
CA LEU A 66 24.13 9.18 4.57
C LEU A 66 24.26 10.69 4.56
N ASN A 67 23.59 11.37 3.61
CA ASN A 67 23.67 12.81 3.45
C ASN A 67 22.54 13.56 4.18
N GLY A 68 21.62 12.84 4.80
CA GLY A 68 20.39 13.38 5.41
C GLY A 68 19.32 13.82 4.40
N SER A 69 19.71 14.20 3.18
CA SER A 69 18.81 14.61 2.11
C SER A 69 19.40 14.29 0.73
N ILE A 70 18.53 14.21 -0.28
CA ILE A 70 18.88 14.17 -1.70
C ILE A 70 17.90 15.05 -2.46
N THR A 71 18.29 15.44 -3.67
CA THR A 71 17.40 16.19 -4.54
C THR A 71 16.30 15.27 -5.09
N PRO A 72 15.05 15.77 -5.26
CA PRO A 72 13.98 15.06 -5.95
C PRO A 72 14.41 14.42 -7.27
N GLU A 73 15.27 15.12 -8.02
CA GLU A 73 15.76 14.70 -9.34
C GLU A 73 16.50 13.36 -9.30
N SER A 74 17.05 12.98 -8.13
CA SER A 74 17.69 11.67 -7.94
C SER A 74 16.69 10.52 -8.13
N TYR A 75 15.47 10.65 -7.60
CA TYR A 75 14.40 9.67 -7.82
C TYR A 75 13.83 9.77 -9.24
N GLN A 76 13.81 10.98 -9.83
CA GLN A 76 13.42 11.16 -11.22
C GLN A 76 14.32 10.40 -12.20
N ALA A 77 15.64 10.42 -11.97
CA ALA A 77 16.60 9.67 -12.77
C ALA A 77 16.32 8.15 -12.72
N VAL A 78 16.03 7.61 -11.53
CA VAL A 78 15.70 6.19 -11.36
C VAL A 78 14.42 5.81 -12.10
N TYR A 79 13.34 6.59 -11.98
CA TYR A 79 12.13 6.26 -12.73
C TYR A 79 12.35 6.38 -14.24
N SER A 80 13.11 7.39 -14.69
CA SER A 80 13.32 7.65 -16.11
C SER A 80 14.12 6.54 -16.78
N GLY A 81 15.07 5.95 -16.06
CA GLY A 81 15.85 4.80 -16.52
C GLY A 81 15.08 3.47 -16.48
N TYR A 82 14.16 3.30 -15.52
CA TYR A 82 13.52 2.01 -15.25
C TYR A 82 11.99 2.06 -15.08
N PRO A 83 11.23 2.75 -15.97
CA PRO A 83 9.83 3.13 -15.72
C PRO A 83 8.88 1.94 -15.54
N GLU A 84 9.16 0.81 -16.20
CA GLU A 84 8.29 -0.37 -16.15
C GLU A 84 8.59 -1.28 -14.94
N THR A 85 9.69 -1.06 -14.23
CA THR A 85 10.08 -1.89 -13.08
C THR A 85 9.39 -1.43 -11.81
N SER A 86 9.19 -2.33 -10.84
CA SER A 86 8.66 -1.99 -9.51
C SER A 86 9.51 -0.94 -8.79
N ALA A 87 10.83 -0.95 -8.99
CA ALA A 87 11.73 0.04 -8.38
C ALA A 87 11.58 1.42 -9.03
N GLY A 88 11.52 1.49 -10.36
CA GLY A 88 11.24 2.75 -11.05
C GLY A 88 9.85 3.32 -10.73
N GLN A 89 8.84 2.46 -10.61
CA GLN A 89 7.51 2.87 -10.16
C GLN A 89 7.53 3.47 -8.73
N ARG A 90 8.25 2.83 -7.79
CA ARG A 90 8.45 3.40 -6.44
C ARG A 90 9.17 4.74 -6.49
N ALA A 91 10.24 4.83 -7.28
CA ALA A 91 10.99 6.07 -7.45
C ALA A 91 10.11 7.19 -7.99
N TRP A 92 9.24 6.89 -8.95
CA TRP A 92 8.27 7.85 -9.48
C TRP A 92 7.34 8.36 -8.38
N LEU A 93 6.73 7.47 -7.59
CA LEU A 93 5.83 7.90 -6.51
C LEU A 93 6.55 8.72 -5.44
N ILE A 94 7.80 8.39 -5.11
CA ILE A 94 8.62 9.17 -4.17
C ILE A 94 8.91 10.57 -4.74
N TRP A 95 9.27 10.66 -6.03
CA TRP A 95 9.49 11.93 -6.70
C TRP A 95 8.21 12.77 -6.77
N ALA A 96 7.09 12.18 -7.19
CA ALA A 96 5.79 12.87 -7.22
C ALA A 96 5.37 13.35 -5.83
N ARG A 97 5.64 12.55 -4.78
CA ARG A 97 5.42 12.97 -3.40
C ARG A 97 6.29 14.15 -2.99
N SER A 98 7.54 14.21 -3.44
CA SER A 98 8.41 15.37 -3.14
C SER A 98 7.92 16.67 -3.78
N LEU A 99 7.22 16.59 -4.93
CA LEU A 99 6.55 17.77 -5.52
C LEU A 99 5.40 18.24 -4.63
N LEU A 100 4.62 17.31 -4.08
CA LEU A 100 3.55 17.60 -3.11
C LEU A 100 4.13 18.26 -1.85
N ASP A 101 5.17 17.68 -1.26
CA ASP A 101 5.82 18.23 -0.07
C ASP A 101 6.46 19.62 -0.33
N ALA A 102 6.77 19.93 -1.60
CA ALA A 102 7.24 21.25 -2.04
C ALA A 102 6.10 22.25 -2.37
N GLY A 103 4.84 21.90 -2.13
CA GLY A 103 3.68 22.74 -2.41
C GLY A 103 3.27 22.81 -3.90
N LYS A 104 3.90 22.02 -4.76
CA LYS A 104 3.62 21.99 -6.21
C LYS A 104 2.47 21.05 -6.54
N TYR A 105 1.30 21.33 -5.97
CA TYR A 105 0.17 20.40 -5.98
C TYR A 105 -0.31 20.04 -7.38
N GLU A 106 -0.37 20.99 -8.32
CA GLU A 106 -0.79 20.72 -9.70
C GLU A 106 0.20 19.83 -10.45
N GLU A 107 1.51 20.09 -10.28
CA GLU A 107 2.56 19.26 -10.88
C GLU A 107 2.52 17.84 -10.30
N ALA A 108 2.42 17.72 -8.97
CA ALA A 108 2.33 16.44 -8.27
C ALA A 108 1.08 15.64 -8.70
N GLN A 109 -0.08 16.30 -8.73
CA GLN A 109 -1.35 15.71 -9.17
C GLN A 109 -1.21 15.08 -10.56
N LYS A 110 -0.64 15.85 -11.52
CA LYS A 110 -0.41 15.37 -12.88
C LYS A 110 0.48 14.12 -12.90
N GLN A 111 1.52 14.07 -12.07
CA GLN A 111 2.41 12.90 -12.03
C GLN A 111 1.72 11.65 -11.48
N PHE A 112 0.89 11.81 -10.45
CA PHE A 112 0.08 10.69 -9.93
C PHE A 112 -0.96 10.20 -10.95
N GLU A 113 -1.58 11.10 -11.70
CA GLU A 113 -2.52 10.74 -12.78
C GLU A 113 -1.83 9.98 -13.91
N VAL A 114 -0.68 10.48 -14.38
CA VAL A 114 0.09 9.82 -15.43
C VAL A 114 0.57 8.45 -14.96
N PHE A 115 1.00 8.33 -13.70
CA PHE A 115 1.34 7.03 -13.11
C PHE A 115 0.14 6.08 -13.13
N ALA A 116 -1.02 6.52 -12.62
CA ALA A 116 -2.21 5.67 -12.54
C ALA A 116 -2.73 5.25 -13.92
N ALA A 117 -2.60 6.11 -14.94
CA ALA A 117 -2.96 5.80 -16.31
C ALA A 117 -2.00 4.79 -16.95
N ARG A 118 -0.69 4.97 -16.77
CA ARG A 118 0.33 4.09 -17.35
C ARG A 118 0.43 2.74 -16.64
N HIS A 119 0.26 2.74 -15.32
CA HIS A 119 0.45 1.58 -14.45
C HIS A 119 -0.84 1.19 -13.73
N GLY A 120 -1.96 1.14 -14.48
CA GLY A 120 -3.29 0.85 -13.92
C GLY A 120 -3.46 -0.51 -13.25
N GLN A 121 -2.58 -1.47 -13.55
CA GLN A 121 -2.54 -2.79 -12.89
C GLN A 121 -1.45 -2.90 -11.81
N SER A 122 -0.72 -1.82 -11.53
CA SER A 122 0.34 -1.83 -10.52
C SER A 122 -0.25 -1.99 -9.13
N PRO A 123 0.38 -2.80 -8.25
CA PRO A 123 0.03 -2.85 -6.84
C PRO A 123 0.09 -1.48 -6.13
N MET A 124 0.80 -0.52 -6.72
CA MET A 124 1.03 0.84 -6.20
C MET A 124 0.03 1.87 -6.73
N LYS A 125 -0.95 1.47 -7.56
CA LYS A 125 -1.98 2.38 -8.06
C LYS A 125 -2.74 3.07 -6.92
N ALA A 126 -3.05 2.33 -5.85
CA ALA A 126 -3.73 2.90 -4.67
C ALA A 126 -2.93 4.07 -4.06
N ALA A 127 -1.60 3.95 -3.98
CA ALA A 127 -0.73 5.02 -3.50
C ALA A 127 -0.74 6.23 -4.42
N ALA A 128 -0.80 6.02 -5.74
CA ALA A 128 -0.91 7.11 -6.71
C ALA A 128 -2.28 7.81 -6.61
N ASP A 129 -3.37 7.06 -6.52
CA ASP A 129 -4.72 7.61 -6.36
C ASP A 129 -4.81 8.45 -5.08
N LEU A 130 -4.23 7.96 -3.97
CA LEU A 130 -4.14 8.69 -2.71
C LEU A 130 -3.31 9.96 -2.83
N GLY A 131 -2.13 9.88 -3.47
CA GLY A 131 -1.29 11.05 -3.74
C GLY A 131 -2.03 12.14 -4.53
N ARG A 132 -2.78 11.75 -5.57
CA ARG A 132 -3.65 12.65 -6.33
C ARG A 132 -4.72 13.29 -5.45
N ALA A 133 -5.39 12.51 -4.61
CA ALA A 133 -6.43 13.02 -3.71
C ALA A 133 -5.86 14.06 -2.72
N ILE A 134 -4.68 13.81 -2.14
CA ILE A 134 -4.00 14.77 -1.26
C ILE A 134 -3.61 16.03 -2.03
N CYS A 135 -3.16 15.93 -3.28
CA CYS A 135 -2.86 17.13 -4.09
C CYS A 135 -4.11 18.00 -4.34
N LEU A 136 -5.27 17.37 -4.55
CA LEU A 136 -6.53 18.10 -4.69
C LEU A 136 -6.89 18.82 -3.39
N ASP A 137 -6.70 18.13 -2.25
CA ASP A 137 -7.01 18.62 -0.91
C ASP A 137 -6.16 19.85 -0.55
N GLU A 138 -4.84 19.67 -0.57
CA GLU A 138 -3.85 20.71 -0.29
C GLU A 138 -3.89 21.85 -1.33
N GLY A 139 -4.35 21.55 -2.55
CA GLY A 139 -4.61 22.51 -3.62
C GLY A 139 -5.92 23.29 -3.48
N GLY A 140 -6.68 23.09 -2.39
CA GLY A 140 -7.93 23.81 -2.10
C GLY A 140 -9.15 23.33 -2.90
N LYS A 141 -9.04 22.20 -3.62
CA LYS A 141 -10.14 21.59 -4.38
C LYS A 141 -10.86 20.55 -3.53
N THR A 142 -11.31 20.96 -2.35
CA THR A 142 -11.86 20.07 -1.29
C THR A 142 -12.99 19.15 -1.79
N ALA A 143 -13.90 19.65 -2.64
CA ALA A 143 -14.99 18.83 -3.19
C ALA A 143 -14.49 17.70 -4.10
N GLU A 144 -13.46 17.96 -4.91
CA GLU A 144 -12.83 16.95 -5.77
C GLU A 144 -12.01 15.97 -4.94
N ALA A 145 -11.29 16.46 -3.93
CA ALA A 145 -10.52 15.65 -2.99
C ALA A 145 -11.42 14.65 -2.25
N LYS A 146 -12.55 15.13 -1.73
CA LYS A 146 -13.57 14.30 -1.07
C LYS A 146 -14.04 13.16 -1.96
N ALA A 147 -14.46 13.47 -3.19
CA ALA A 147 -14.87 12.46 -4.15
C ALA A 147 -13.73 11.46 -4.44
N ALA A 148 -12.49 11.93 -4.55
CA ALA A 148 -11.33 11.07 -4.76
C ALA A 148 -11.06 10.13 -3.58
N TYR A 149 -11.16 10.60 -2.34
CA TYR A 149 -11.01 9.75 -1.15
C TYR A 149 -12.12 8.70 -1.05
N GLU A 150 -13.38 9.07 -1.31
CA GLU A 150 -14.50 8.14 -1.36
C GLU A 150 -14.28 7.05 -2.42
N GLN A 151 -13.80 7.43 -3.61
CA GLN A 151 -13.45 6.46 -4.65
C GLN A 151 -12.32 5.52 -4.23
N ILE A 152 -11.31 5.99 -3.49
CA ILE A 152 -10.24 5.12 -2.97
C ILE A 152 -10.82 4.07 -2.01
N ILE A 153 -11.72 4.49 -1.12
CA ILE A 153 -12.36 3.62 -0.13
C ILE A 153 -13.21 2.54 -0.80
N ILE A 154 -13.86 2.86 -1.93
CA ILE A 154 -14.72 1.92 -2.68
C ILE A 154 -13.89 1.00 -3.58
N ALA A 155 -12.91 1.55 -4.30
CA ALA A 155 -12.21 0.86 -5.38
C ALA A 155 -11.09 -0.06 -4.89
N HIS A 156 -10.50 0.24 -3.74
CA HIS A 156 -9.37 -0.52 -3.19
C HIS A 156 -9.84 -1.29 -1.97
N SER A 157 -9.69 -2.62 -1.99
CA SER A 157 -9.96 -3.49 -0.83
C SER A 157 -8.63 -3.91 -0.18
N ASN A 158 -8.56 -3.91 1.16
CA ASN A 158 -7.41 -4.36 1.95
C ASN A 158 -6.07 -3.67 1.65
N LYS A 159 -6.11 -2.41 1.18
CA LYS A 159 -4.94 -1.57 0.93
C LYS A 159 -4.71 -0.60 2.09
N PRO A 160 -3.45 -0.35 2.51
CA PRO A 160 -3.17 0.59 3.60
C PRO A 160 -3.65 2.02 3.29
N GLU A 161 -3.69 2.39 2.01
CA GLU A 161 -4.12 3.71 1.52
C GLU A 161 -5.58 4.05 1.90
N ILE A 162 -6.43 3.05 2.13
CA ILE A 162 -7.82 3.24 2.55
C ILE A 162 -7.88 3.94 3.91
N GLN A 163 -6.98 3.59 4.84
CA GLN A 163 -7.00 4.21 6.18
C GLN A 163 -6.57 5.67 6.13
N TYR A 164 -5.61 6.00 5.26
CA TYR A 164 -5.23 7.39 5.01
C TYR A 164 -6.34 8.17 4.30
N ALA A 165 -7.01 7.57 3.32
CA ALA A 165 -8.15 8.20 2.65
C ALA A 165 -9.30 8.51 3.62
N ARG A 166 -9.64 7.58 4.52
CA ARG A 166 -10.62 7.80 5.58
C ARG A 166 -10.20 8.91 6.54
N LEU A 167 -8.92 8.95 6.91
CA LEU A 167 -8.39 9.95 7.82
C LEU A 167 -8.51 11.37 7.24
N ASN A 168 -8.12 11.56 5.98
CA ASN A 168 -8.25 12.85 5.31
C ASN A 168 -9.72 13.21 5.05
N LEU A 169 -10.55 12.25 4.65
CA LEU A 169 -11.99 12.45 4.48
C LEU A 169 -12.66 12.87 5.80
N ALA A 170 -12.22 12.34 6.93
CA ALA A 170 -12.71 12.76 8.24
C ALA A 170 -12.35 14.22 8.57
N ALA A 171 -11.12 14.66 8.23
CA ALA A 171 -10.71 16.05 8.42
C ALA A 171 -11.60 17.00 7.60
N ILE A 172 -11.87 16.66 6.33
CA ILE A 172 -12.81 17.40 5.48
C ILE A 172 -14.22 17.45 6.11
N PHE A 173 -14.72 16.33 6.63
CA PHE A 173 -16.01 16.31 7.31
C PHE A 173 -16.04 17.17 8.58
N GLU A 174 -14.97 17.20 9.36
CA GLU A 174 -14.88 18.08 10.54
C GLU A 174 -14.92 19.55 10.14
N GLU A 175 -14.18 19.94 9.09
CA GLU A 175 -14.20 21.31 8.55
C GLU A 175 -15.58 21.72 8.01
N GLU A 176 -16.32 20.78 7.41
CA GLU A 176 -17.71 20.97 6.99
C GLU A 176 -18.72 21.00 8.16
N GLY A 177 -18.28 20.75 9.41
CA GLY A 177 -19.15 20.64 10.58
C GLY A 177 -19.96 19.34 10.65
N LYS A 178 -19.65 18.36 9.79
CA LYS A 178 -20.28 17.03 9.72
C LYS A 178 -19.60 16.05 10.67
N THR A 179 -19.73 16.35 11.95
CA THR A 179 -18.95 15.69 13.01
C THR A 179 -19.32 14.22 13.20
N ALA A 180 -20.56 13.81 12.89
CA ALA A 180 -20.98 12.41 12.92
C ALA A 180 -20.28 11.59 11.82
N GLU A 181 -20.22 12.11 10.60
CA GLU A 181 -19.52 11.49 9.48
C GLU A 181 -18.00 11.45 9.72
N ALA A 182 -17.43 12.52 10.27
CA ALA A 182 -16.01 12.56 10.66
C ALA A 182 -15.68 11.45 11.69
N ARG A 183 -16.53 11.28 12.71
CA ARG A 183 -16.40 10.20 13.69
C ARG A 183 -16.41 8.83 13.01
N ASP A 184 -17.36 8.58 12.10
CA ASP A 184 -17.50 7.26 11.45
C ASP A 184 -16.29 6.93 10.58
N MET A 185 -15.74 7.92 9.89
CA MET A 185 -14.51 7.77 9.12
C MET A 185 -13.31 7.50 10.02
N LEU A 186 -13.14 8.22 11.13
CA LEU A 186 -12.05 7.98 12.09
C LEU A 186 -12.16 6.63 12.79
N ALA A 187 -13.37 6.23 13.19
CA ALA A 187 -13.63 4.91 13.76
C ALA A 187 -13.24 3.80 12.78
N SER A 188 -13.65 3.94 11.52
CA SER A 188 -13.28 3.00 10.45
C SER A 188 -11.77 3.00 10.17
N ALA A 189 -11.13 4.16 10.17
CA ALA A 189 -9.69 4.30 9.97
C ALA A 189 -8.86 3.72 11.12
N SER A 190 -9.37 3.77 12.35
CA SER A 190 -8.71 3.23 13.54
C SER A 190 -8.78 1.69 13.65
N SER A 191 -9.64 1.04 12.86
CA SER A 191 -9.76 -0.41 12.80
C SER A 191 -8.44 -1.08 12.44
N PHE A 192 -8.09 -2.19 13.11
CA PHE A 192 -6.80 -2.86 12.97
C PHE A 192 -6.50 -3.24 11.51
N ASN A 193 -5.41 -2.70 10.98
CA ASN A 193 -4.84 -3.00 9.68
C ASN A 193 -3.31 -3.10 9.85
N PRO A 194 -2.71 -4.29 9.72
CA PRO A 194 -1.28 -4.48 9.97
C PRO A 194 -0.40 -3.74 8.96
N LEU A 195 -0.94 -3.33 7.82
CA LEU A 195 -0.23 -2.58 6.79
C LEU A 195 -0.26 -1.06 7.01
N ALA A 196 -1.08 -0.56 7.93
CA ALA A 196 -1.23 0.88 8.20
C ALA A 196 -1.24 1.24 9.70
N PRO A 197 -0.31 0.72 10.53
CA PRO A 197 -0.34 0.93 11.98
C PRO A 197 -0.26 2.40 12.40
N VAL A 198 0.40 3.24 11.60
CA VAL A 198 0.50 4.69 11.85
C VAL A 198 -0.84 5.38 11.60
N ALA A 199 -1.48 5.11 10.45
CA ALA A 199 -2.79 5.68 10.12
C ALA A 199 -3.85 5.28 11.17
N ASN A 200 -3.83 4.02 11.59
CA ASN A 200 -4.74 3.51 12.62
C ASN A 200 -4.61 4.25 13.95
N ARG A 201 -3.36 4.44 14.40
CA ARG A 201 -3.08 5.17 15.65
C ARG A 201 -3.54 6.61 15.54
N LEU A 202 -3.15 7.30 14.47
CA LEU A 202 -3.52 8.70 14.24
C LEU A 202 -5.03 8.87 14.17
N ALA A 203 -5.74 7.97 13.49
CA ALA A 203 -7.20 7.96 13.44
C ALA A 203 -7.83 7.78 14.83
N GLY A 204 -7.27 6.88 15.65
CA GLY A 204 -7.70 6.69 17.03
C GLY A 204 -7.48 7.93 17.91
N ASP A 205 -6.33 8.59 17.77
CA ASP A 205 -6.01 9.82 18.49
C ASP A 205 -6.95 10.97 18.07
N ASN A 206 -7.13 11.16 16.77
CA ASN A 206 -8.08 12.15 16.22
C ASN A 206 -9.52 11.86 16.66
N LEU A 207 -9.94 10.59 16.70
CA LEU A 207 -11.26 10.21 17.19
C LEU A 207 -11.46 10.60 18.64
N ARG A 208 -10.44 10.42 19.49
CA ARG A 208 -10.50 10.84 20.91
C ARG A 208 -10.62 12.34 21.05
N ILE A 209 -9.87 13.10 20.26
CA ILE A 209 -9.94 14.57 20.23
C ILE A 209 -11.33 15.02 19.80
N LEU A 210 -11.86 14.44 18.72
CA LEU A 210 -13.19 14.77 18.19
C LEU A 210 -14.28 14.49 19.24
N ILE A 211 -14.24 13.34 19.91
CA ILE A 211 -15.19 12.97 20.97
C ILE A 211 -15.06 13.88 22.19
N ALA A 212 -13.86 14.32 22.56
CA ALA A 212 -13.67 15.25 23.67
C ALA A 212 -14.30 16.62 23.38
N LYS A 213 -14.22 17.06 22.11
CA LYS A 213 -14.84 18.32 21.63
C LYS A 213 -16.36 18.20 21.47
N TYR A 214 -16.85 17.01 21.09
CA TYR A 214 -18.27 16.70 20.87
C TYR A 214 -18.67 15.44 21.66
N PRO A 215 -18.89 15.54 22.99
CA PRO A 215 -19.14 14.39 23.86
C PRO A 215 -20.36 13.55 23.48
N GLU A 216 -21.32 14.14 22.77
CA GLU A 216 -22.52 13.50 22.21
C GLU A 216 -22.22 12.49 21.11
N LEU A 217 -21.02 12.54 20.52
CA LEU A 217 -20.58 11.59 19.48
C LEU A 217 -20.11 10.25 20.05
N ARG A 218 -20.04 10.11 21.38
CA ARG A 218 -19.66 8.84 22.02
C ARG A 218 -20.56 7.70 21.53
N PRO A 219 -19.98 6.51 21.23
CA PRO A 219 -20.79 5.35 20.89
C PRO A 219 -21.80 5.08 22.00
N MET A 220 -23.08 4.97 21.65
CA MET A 220 -24.16 4.68 22.60
C MET A 220 -24.05 3.25 23.19
N THR A 221 -23.22 2.41 22.58
CA THR A 221 -22.88 1.07 23.05
C THR A 221 -21.48 1.06 23.65
N SER A 222 -21.37 0.68 24.92
CA SER A 222 -20.07 0.35 25.52
C SER A 222 -19.44 -0.84 24.75
N PRO A 223 -18.11 -1.02 24.73
CA PRO A 223 -17.47 -2.22 24.16
C PRO A 223 -18.03 -3.55 24.70
N HIS A 224 -18.77 -3.50 25.82
CA HIS A 224 -19.44 -4.63 26.47
C HIS A 224 -20.94 -4.75 26.16
N GLY A 225 -21.45 -4.09 25.11
CA GLY A 225 -22.80 -4.32 24.59
C GLY A 225 -23.97 -3.81 25.45
N LYS A 226 -23.72 -3.14 26.58
CA LYS A 226 -24.77 -2.42 27.32
C LYS A 226 -24.94 -0.99 26.76
N PRO A 227 -26.18 -0.55 26.50
CA PRO A 227 -26.47 0.86 26.25
C PRO A 227 -26.02 1.72 27.42
N ARG A 228 -25.33 2.83 27.14
CA ARG A 228 -24.94 3.80 28.17
C ARG A 228 -26.15 4.64 28.59
N ASP A 229 -26.32 4.87 29.89
CA ASP A 229 -27.36 5.78 30.41
C ASP A 229 -26.98 7.24 30.04
N PRO A 230 -27.88 8.00 29.37
CA PRO A 230 -27.64 9.40 29.03
C PRO A 230 -27.31 10.32 30.22
N ASN A 231 -27.61 9.92 31.46
CA ASN A 231 -27.41 10.72 32.67
C ASN A 231 -26.22 10.30 33.54
N GLU A 232 -25.37 9.36 33.10
CA GLU A 232 -24.25 8.87 33.90
C GLU A 232 -23.05 9.86 33.86
N PRO A 233 -22.61 10.41 35.02
CA PRO A 233 -21.53 11.39 35.06
C PRO A 233 -20.17 10.78 34.70
N ASP A 234 -19.32 11.59 34.08
CA ASP A 234 -18.02 11.16 33.55
C ASP A 234 -17.00 10.87 34.65
N SER A 235 -16.87 9.59 35.00
CA SER A 235 -15.94 9.12 36.04
C SER A 235 -14.50 8.89 35.59
N ASN A 236 -14.14 9.17 34.32
CA ASN A 236 -12.86 8.74 33.74
C ASN A 236 -11.88 9.86 33.37
N ALA A 237 -11.98 11.04 33.99
CA ALA A 237 -11.05 12.15 33.75
C ALA A 237 -9.79 12.17 34.65
N THR A 238 -9.63 11.24 35.60
CA THR A 238 -8.45 11.21 36.49
C THR A 238 -7.90 9.80 36.66
N ALA A 239 -7.10 9.37 35.68
CA ALA A 239 -6.14 8.28 35.86
C ALA A 239 -4.84 8.60 35.11
N SER A 240 -4.26 9.76 35.42
CA SER A 240 -2.81 9.94 35.36
C SER A 240 -2.36 10.35 36.76
N GLU A 241 -1.16 9.90 37.15
CA GLU A 241 -0.48 10.11 38.45
C GLU A 241 -0.68 9.00 39.49
N SER A 242 0.14 7.96 39.39
CA SER A 242 1.22 7.70 40.36
C SER A 242 1.75 6.29 40.16
N ASN A 243 2.95 6.16 39.62
CA ASN A 243 3.77 4.99 39.90
C ASN A 243 5.06 5.52 40.55
N GLY A 244 4.88 5.97 41.80
CA GLY A 244 5.95 6.31 42.72
C GLY A 244 6.18 5.12 43.65
N THR A 245 7.40 4.61 43.61
CA THR A 245 8.04 3.75 44.59
C THR A 245 7.61 4.02 46.04
N ASP A 246 7.29 2.97 46.81
CA ASP A 246 7.90 2.82 48.13
C ASP A 246 7.91 1.37 48.62
N SER A 247 9.01 1.05 49.27
CA SER A 247 9.34 -0.19 49.96
C SER A 247 8.85 -0.11 51.40
N SER A 248 8.33 -1.21 51.97
CA SER A 248 8.61 -1.57 53.37
C SER A 248 7.95 -2.90 53.72
N GLU A 249 8.80 -3.86 54.09
CA GLU A 249 8.71 -4.72 55.27
C GLU A 249 7.39 -5.44 55.61
N THR A 250 7.48 -6.75 55.79
CA THR A 250 7.26 -7.40 57.11
C THR A 250 7.73 -8.87 57.09
N PRO A 251 7.99 -9.51 58.25
CA PRO A 251 9.03 -10.52 58.40
C PRO A 251 8.54 -11.93 58.76
N ASP A 252 9.48 -12.88 58.59
CA ASP A 252 9.80 -14.04 59.44
C ASP A 252 8.89 -15.31 59.50
N LYS A 253 9.60 -16.44 59.62
CA LYS A 253 9.24 -17.83 60.00
C LYS A 253 8.61 -18.69 58.90
N SER A 254 9.11 -19.88 58.56
CA SER A 254 9.85 -20.89 59.36
C SER A 254 10.65 -21.82 58.44
N ARG A 255 11.85 -22.19 58.88
CA ARG A 255 12.63 -23.34 58.40
C ARG A 255 12.09 -24.61 59.04
N GLU A 256 11.89 -25.65 58.24
CA GLU A 256 12.45 -27.00 58.42
C GLU A 256 12.91 -27.53 57.05
#